data_AF-A0A667HBU7-F1
#
_entry.id   AF-A0A667HBU7-F1
#
_cell.length_a   1.000
_cell.length_b   1.000
_cell.length_c   1.000
_cell.angle_alpha   90.00
_cell.angle_beta   90.00
_cell.angle_gamma   90.00
#
_symmetry.space_group_name_H-M   'P 1'
#
loop_
_entity.id
_entity.type
_entity.pdbx_description
1 polymer ?
#
loop_
_entity_poly.entity_id
_entity_poly.type
_entity_poly.pdbx_seq_one_letter_code
_entity_poly.pdbx_strand_id
1 'polypeptide(L)'
;MTDAAVSFAKDSLAGGVVVAISKTTVAPIERVKLLLQVQHASKQITADKQYKGIIDCVVRIPREQGVLSFWRGNLANVIRYFPTQALNFAFKDKYKIFLGGVDKRTQFWRYFAGNLASGGAAGATSLCFVYPLDFARTRLAANVGKAGAEREFRGLGDCLVKIYKSDGIKGLYQGFNVSVQGIIVYRAAYFGIYDTAKGISLTVS
;
A
#
# COMPACT_ATOMS: atom_id res chain seq x y z
N MET A 1 -29.06 14.72 10.45
CA MET A 1 -27.86 13.85 10.66
C MET A 1 -27.87 12.57 9.80
N THR A 2 -28.98 12.20 9.17
CA THR A 2 -29.14 10.96 8.37
C THR A 2 -28.55 11.03 6.96
N ASP A 3 -28.68 12.16 6.24
CA ASP A 3 -28.30 12.21 4.81
C ASP A 3 -26.79 12.16 4.56
N ALA A 4 -25.99 12.83 5.39
CA ALA A 4 -24.53 12.81 5.27
C ALA A 4 -23.95 11.41 5.56
N ALA A 5 -24.50 10.71 6.56
CA ALA A 5 -24.08 9.35 6.89
C ALA A 5 -24.46 8.35 5.78
N VAL A 6 -25.66 8.49 5.21
CA VAL A 6 -26.12 7.66 4.09
C VAL A 6 -25.31 7.94 2.82
N SER A 7 -25.01 9.19 2.50
CA SER A 7 -24.13 9.55 1.37
C SER A 7 -22.74 8.97 1.56
N PHE A 8 -22.13 9.17 2.75
CA PHE A 8 -20.82 8.62 3.06
C PHE A 8 -20.77 7.09 2.94
N ALA A 9 -21.80 6.40 3.42
CA ALA A 9 -21.90 4.94 3.31
C ALA A 9 -22.02 4.49 1.85
N LYS A 10 -22.86 5.14 1.05
CA LYS A 10 -23.02 4.84 -0.39
C LYS A 10 -21.71 5.06 -1.15
N ASP A 11 -21.07 6.21 -0.96
CA ASP A 11 -19.82 6.57 -1.62
C ASP A 11 -18.67 5.64 -1.18
N SER A 12 -18.62 5.29 0.11
CA SER A 12 -17.63 4.36 0.65
C SER A 12 -17.80 2.95 0.08
N LEU A 13 -19.03 2.45 -0.02
CA LEU A 13 -19.31 1.13 -0.59
C LEU A 13 -19.00 1.10 -2.09
N ALA A 14 -19.46 2.09 -2.85
CA ALA A 14 -19.18 2.20 -4.28
C ALA A 14 -17.66 2.29 -4.54
N GLY A 15 -16.96 3.15 -3.81
CA GLY A 15 -15.51 3.25 -3.90
C GLY A 15 -14.81 1.96 -3.47
N GLY A 16 -15.34 1.26 -2.46
CA GLY A 16 -14.82 -0.05 -2.02
C GLY A 16 -14.92 -1.11 -3.11
N VAL A 17 -16.04 -1.18 -3.83
CA VAL A 17 -16.23 -2.08 -4.97
C VAL A 17 -15.26 -1.76 -6.10
N VAL A 18 -15.13 -0.48 -6.46
CA VAL A 18 -14.19 -0.04 -7.52
C VAL A 18 -12.75 -0.40 -7.16
N VAL A 19 -12.34 -0.17 -5.91
CA VAL A 19 -11.01 -0.54 -5.43
C VAL A 19 -10.82 -2.06 -5.40
N ALA A 20 -11.84 -2.82 -4.98
CA ALA A 20 -11.79 -4.28 -4.98
C ALA A 20 -11.55 -4.82 -6.39
N ILE A 21 -12.32 -4.35 -7.38
CA ILE A 21 -12.17 -4.73 -8.78
C ILE A 21 -10.78 -4.32 -9.28
N SER A 22 -10.42 -3.05 -9.15
CA SER A 22 -9.15 -2.51 -9.66
C SER A 22 -7.95 -3.25 -9.09
N LYS A 23 -7.90 -3.45 -7.76
CA LYS A 23 -6.80 -4.17 -7.10
C LYS A 23 -6.77 -5.64 -7.44
N THR A 24 -7.91 -6.27 -7.65
CA THR A 24 -7.98 -7.67 -8.09
C THR A 24 -7.49 -7.83 -9.53
N THR A 25 -7.81 -6.89 -10.42
CA THR A 25 -7.31 -6.91 -11.81
C THR A 25 -5.79 -6.79 -11.87
N VAL A 26 -5.19 -5.92 -11.06
CA VAL A 26 -3.72 -5.72 -11.07
C VAL A 26 -2.96 -6.64 -10.09
N ALA A 27 -3.66 -7.44 -9.28
CA ALA A 27 -3.02 -8.31 -8.29
C ALA A 27 -1.96 -9.26 -8.88
N PRO A 28 -2.16 -9.88 -10.08
CA PRO A 28 -1.13 -10.75 -10.66
C PRO A 28 0.21 -10.04 -10.90
N ILE A 29 0.18 -8.84 -11.51
CA ILE A 29 1.41 -8.09 -11.78
C ILE A 29 2.00 -7.49 -10.50
N GLU A 30 1.15 -7.02 -9.55
CA GLU A 30 1.62 -6.57 -8.24
C GLU A 30 2.32 -7.71 -7.49
N ARG A 31 1.85 -8.95 -7.62
CA ARG A 31 2.52 -10.11 -7.02
C ARG A 31 3.86 -10.41 -7.67
N VAL A 32 3.96 -10.40 -8.99
CA VAL A 32 5.22 -10.60 -9.72
C VAL A 32 6.25 -9.55 -9.29
N LYS A 33 5.84 -8.28 -9.22
CA LYS A 33 6.68 -7.20 -8.69
C LYS A 33 7.20 -7.52 -7.30
N LEU A 34 6.30 -7.89 -6.37
CA LEU A 34 6.69 -8.18 -4.98
C LEU A 34 7.66 -9.36 -4.91
N LEU A 35 7.41 -10.45 -5.63
CA LEU A 35 8.31 -11.60 -5.67
C LEU A 35 9.70 -11.20 -6.16
N LEU A 36 9.81 -10.47 -7.27
CA LEU A 36 11.10 -10.01 -7.78
C LEU A 36 11.82 -9.08 -6.78
N GLN A 37 11.08 -8.25 -6.06
CA GLN A 37 11.62 -7.33 -5.07
C GLN A 37 12.15 -8.03 -3.82
N VAL A 38 11.45 -9.05 -3.30
CA VAL A 38 11.78 -9.64 -1.99
C VAL A 38 12.35 -11.06 -2.05
N GLN A 39 12.44 -11.69 -3.24
CA GLN A 39 12.91 -13.08 -3.36
C GLN A 39 14.31 -13.33 -2.77
N HIS A 40 15.21 -12.34 -2.82
CA HIS A 40 16.56 -12.45 -2.25
C HIS A 40 16.56 -12.60 -0.73
N ALA A 41 15.50 -12.11 -0.07
CA ALA A 41 15.31 -12.23 1.37
C ALA A 41 14.37 -13.39 1.76
N SER A 42 13.85 -14.14 0.79
CA SER A 42 12.92 -15.25 1.04
C SER A 42 13.66 -16.49 1.53
N LYS A 43 13.18 -17.10 2.61
CA LYS A 43 13.70 -18.38 3.11
C LYS A 43 13.22 -19.57 2.26
N GLN A 44 12.17 -19.40 1.46
CA GLN A 44 11.59 -20.47 0.63
C GLN A 44 12.21 -20.54 -0.78
N ILE A 45 12.87 -19.47 -1.24
CA ILE A 45 13.46 -19.39 -2.58
C ILE A 45 14.97 -19.51 -2.44
N THR A 46 15.52 -20.65 -2.84
CA THR A 46 16.97 -20.84 -2.95
C THR A 46 17.52 -20.04 -4.12
N ALA A 47 18.82 -19.71 -4.10
CA ALA A 47 19.45 -18.85 -5.12
C ALA A 47 19.27 -19.38 -6.55
N ASP A 48 19.30 -20.70 -6.73
CA ASP A 48 19.07 -21.39 -8.01
C ASP A 48 17.62 -21.32 -8.50
N LYS A 49 16.66 -21.06 -7.61
CA LYS A 49 15.22 -21.01 -7.91
C LYS A 49 14.68 -19.59 -8.06
N GLN A 50 15.52 -18.57 -7.93
CA GLN A 50 15.10 -17.18 -8.11
C GLN A 50 14.50 -16.96 -9.50
N TYR A 51 13.49 -16.10 -9.56
CA TYR A 51 12.85 -15.69 -10.80
C TYR A 51 13.78 -14.73 -11.55
N LYS A 52 14.02 -15.03 -12.82
CA LYS A 52 14.96 -14.28 -13.68
C LYS A 52 14.40 -12.94 -14.15
N GLY A 53 13.08 -12.76 -14.05
CA GLY A 53 12.40 -11.55 -14.48
C GLY A 53 10.89 -11.74 -14.51
N ILE A 54 10.19 -10.75 -15.06
CA ILE A 54 8.72 -10.71 -15.08
C ILE A 54 8.14 -11.90 -15.85
N ILE A 55 8.64 -12.16 -17.06
CA ILE A 55 8.14 -13.24 -17.92
C ILE A 55 8.34 -14.60 -17.25
N ASP A 56 9.55 -14.85 -16.73
CA ASP A 56 9.88 -16.09 -16.01
C ASP A 56 8.93 -16.31 -14.81
N CYS A 57 8.67 -15.25 -14.04
CA CYS A 57 7.76 -15.29 -12.91
C CYS A 57 6.31 -15.62 -13.33
N VAL A 58 5.78 -14.94 -14.36
CA VAL A 58 4.43 -15.16 -14.87
C VAL A 58 4.23 -16.59 -15.41
N VAL A 59 5.25 -17.16 -16.06
CA VAL A 59 5.18 -18.52 -16.60
C VAL A 59 5.30 -19.58 -15.50
N ARG A 60 6.18 -19.36 -14.52
CA ARG A 60 6.48 -20.35 -13.48
C ARG A 60 5.43 -20.39 -12.37
N ILE A 61 4.89 -19.25 -11.95
CA ILE A 61 3.92 -19.17 -10.85
C ILE A 61 2.74 -20.17 -11.01
N PRO A 62 2.03 -20.22 -12.16
CA PRO A 62 0.93 -21.15 -12.35
C PRO A 62 1.35 -22.62 -12.24
N ARG A 63 2.53 -22.96 -12.77
CA ARG A 63 3.08 -24.32 -12.78
C ARG A 63 3.55 -24.75 -11.38
N GLU A 64 4.14 -23.83 -10.64
CA GLU A 64 4.68 -24.10 -9.31
C GLU A 64 3.59 -24.09 -8.23
N GLN A 65 2.58 -23.22 -8.33
CA GLN A 65 1.69 -22.91 -7.20
C GLN A 65 0.19 -22.87 -7.54
N GLY A 66 -0.16 -23.03 -8.82
CA GLY A 66 -1.51 -22.90 -9.36
C GLY A 66 -1.85 -21.47 -9.77
N VAL A 67 -2.77 -21.33 -10.73
CA VAL A 67 -3.18 -20.03 -11.32
C VAL A 67 -3.71 -19.05 -10.26
N LEU A 68 -4.52 -19.52 -9.32
CA LEU A 68 -5.09 -18.68 -8.25
C LEU A 68 -4.03 -18.07 -7.33
N SER A 69 -2.78 -18.58 -7.35
CA SER A 69 -1.72 -18.05 -6.52
C SER A 69 -1.33 -16.62 -6.89
N PHE A 70 -1.63 -16.13 -8.10
CA PHE A 70 -1.44 -14.73 -8.48
C PHE A 70 -2.14 -13.73 -7.53
N TRP A 71 -3.24 -14.13 -6.90
CA TRP A 71 -4.00 -13.30 -5.96
C TRP A 71 -3.63 -13.51 -4.48
N ARG A 72 -2.53 -14.22 -4.18
CA ARG A 72 -2.06 -14.37 -2.79
C ARG A 72 -1.77 -13.00 -2.17
N GLY A 73 -2.40 -12.74 -1.03
CA GLY A 73 -2.32 -11.46 -0.32
C GLY A 73 -3.31 -10.40 -0.80
N ASN A 74 -4.06 -10.63 -1.89
CA ASN A 74 -4.98 -9.60 -2.42
C ASN A 74 -6.12 -9.25 -1.46
N LEU A 75 -6.55 -10.18 -0.59
CA LEU A 75 -7.56 -9.91 0.42
C LEU A 75 -7.19 -8.70 1.30
N ALA A 76 -5.91 -8.58 1.68
CA ALA A 76 -5.45 -7.45 2.46
C ALA A 76 -5.61 -6.12 1.70
N ASN A 77 -5.44 -6.10 0.38
CA ASN A 77 -5.65 -4.88 -0.42
C ASN A 77 -7.08 -4.39 -0.39
N VAL A 78 -8.01 -5.33 -0.54
CA VAL A 78 -9.44 -5.03 -0.60
C VAL A 78 -9.88 -4.51 0.78
N ILE A 79 -9.51 -5.23 1.84
CA ILE A 79 -9.89 -4.86 3.21
C ILE A 79 -9.28 -3.51 3.60
N ARG A 80 -8.02 -3.24 3.23
CA ARG A 80 -7.30 -2.01 3.60
C ARG A 80 -8.03 -0.72 3.19
N TYR A 81 -8.84 -0.76 2.14
CA TYR A 81 -9.60 0.40 1.68
C TYR A 81 -10.49 0.99 2.79
N PHE A 82 -11.32 0.16 3.44
CA PHE A 82 -12.30 0.62 4.41
C PHE A 82 -11.71 1.34 5.64
N PRO A 83 -10.71 0.78 6.38
CA PRO A 83 -10.11 1.48 7.49
C PRO A 83 -9.35 2.73 7.02
N THR A 84 -8.72 2.70 5.84
CA THR A 84 -8.07 3.89 5.27
C THR A 84 -9.09 5.00 5.00
N GLN A 85 -10.27 4.67 4.48
CA GLN A 85 -11.32 5.66 4.25
C GLN A 85 -11.91 6.20 5.55
N ALA A 86 -12.12 5.34 6.55
CA ALA A 86 -12.57 5.78 7.87
C ALA A 86 -11.58 6.77 8.51
N LEU A 87 -10.28 6.48 8.42
CA LEU A 87 -9.22 7.36 8.94
C LEU A 87 -9.12 8.66 8.16
N ASN A 88 -9.24 8.61 6.83
CA ASN A 88 -9.33 9.82 6.02
C ASN A 88 -10.54 10.67 6.42
N PHE A 89 -11.72 10.06 6.59
CA PHE A 89 -12.90 10.79 7.02
C PHE A 89 -12.72 11.43 8.40
N ALA A 90 -12.11 10.71 9.35
CA ALA A 90 -11.89 11.20 10.71
C ALA A 90 -10.82 12.31 10.81
N PHE A 91 -9.74 12.22 10.02
CA PHE A 91 -8.55 13.04 10.25
C PHE A 91 -8.17 14.00 9.11
N LYS A 92 -8.80 13.91 7.92
CA LYS A 92 -8.44 14.75 6.75
C LYS A 92 -8.43 16.24 7.06
N ASP A 93 -9.40 16.74 7.82
CA ASP A 93 -9.50 18.16 8.15
C ASP A 93 -8.53 18.59 9.25
N LYS A 94 -8.15 17.67 10.16
CA LYS A 94 -7.14 17.94 11.19
C LYS A 94 -5.77 18.22 10.58
N TYR A 95 -5.42 17.54 9.48
CA TYR A 95 -4.14 17.78 8.80
C TYR A 95 -4.15 19.01 7.88
N LYS A 96 -5.30 19.63 7.59
CA LYS A 96 -5.35 20.90 6.86
C LYS A 96 -4.80 22.08 7.68
N ILE A 97 -4.69 21.93 9.00
CA ILE A 97 -4.12 22.97 9.89
C ILE A 97 -2.69 23.32 9.51
N PHE A 98 -1.92 22.35 8.98
CA PHE A 98 -0.54 22.56 8.49
C PHE A 98 -0.46 23.48 7.26
N LEU A 99 -1.59 23.77 6.62
CA LEU A 99 -1.71 24.65 5.46
C LEU A 99 -2.54 25.92 5.78
N GLY A 100 -2.97 26.10 7.03
CA GLY A 100 -3.77 27.25 7.45
C GLY A 100 -3.00 28.56 7.26
N GLY A 101 -3.60 29.51 6.53
CA GLY A 101 -3.02 30.85 6.33
C GLY A 101 -1.83 30.91 5.37
N VAL A 102 -1.55 29.84 4.62
CA VAL A 102 -0.44 29.80 3.64
C VAL A 102 -0.99 29.95 2.23
N ASP A 103 -0.56 31.01 1.53
CA ASP A 103 -0.90 31.22 0.12
C ASP A 103 0.11 30.51 -0.79
N LYS A 104 -0.39 29.59 -1.64
CA LYS A 104 0.41 28.82 -2.58
C LYS A 104 1.18 29.71 -3.57
N ARG A 105 0.64 30.89 -3.93
CA ARG A 105 1.20 31.75 -4.98
C ARG A 105 2.33 32.65 -4.49
N THR A 106 2.27 33.07 -3.23
CA THR A 106 3.27 33.98 -2.64
C THR A 106 4.29 33.25 -1.76
N GLN A 107 3.94 32.09 -1.20
CA GLN A 107 4.75 31.35 -0.23
C GLN A 107 4.96 29.89 -0.62
N PHE A 108 5.48 29.65 -1.83
CA PHE A 108 5.67 28.30 -2.38
C PHE A 108 6.35 27.32 -1.40
N TRP A 109 7.52 27.67 -0.86
CA TRP A 109 8.28 26.76 0.03
C TRP A 109 7.57 26.46 1.34
N ARG A 110 6.81 27.42 1.88
CA ARG A 110 6.01 27.22 3.09
C ARG A 110 4.80 26.34 2.82
N TYR A 111 4.15 26.53 1.67
CA TYR A 111 3.07 25.66 1.22
C TYR A 111 3.57 24.24 0.98
N PHE A 112 4.71 24.09 0.30
CA PHE A 112 5.35 22.80 0.05
C PHE A 112 5.67 22.08 1.35
N ALA A 113 6.37 22.73 2.28
CA ALA A 113 6.69 22.16 3.59
C ALA A 113 5.44 21.78 4.39
N GLY A 114 4.43 22.64 4.44
CA GLY A 114 3.15 22.36 5.10
C GLY A 114 2.42 21.17 4.49
N ASN A 115 2.50 21.02 3.17
CA ASN A 115 1.84 19.93 2.46
C ASN A 115 2.58 18.59 2.64
N LEU A 116 3.91 18.61 2.76
CA LEU A 116 4.71 17.46 3.16
C LEU A 116 4.43 17.05 4.60
N ALA A 117 4.38 18.00 5.53
CA ALA A 117 4.07 17.73 6.94
C ALA A 117 2.66 17.17 7.11
N SER A 118 1.66 17.81 6.47
CA SER A 118 0.27 17.34 6.42
C SER A 118 0.18 15.91 5.88
N GLY A 119 0.86 15.65 4.76
CA GLY A 119 0.86 14.34 4.12
C GLY A 119 1.57 13.25 4.89
N GLY A 120 2.74 13.58 5.45
CA GLY A 120 3.51 12.67 6.30
C GLY A 120 2.74 12.31 7.55
N ALA A 121 2.13 13.28 8.24
CA ALA A 121 1.34 13.06 9.45
C ALA A 121 0.06 12.24 9.17
N ALA A 122 -0.65 12.56 8.09
CA ALA A 122 -1.83 11.79 7.65
C ALA A 122 -1.47 10.35 7.25
N GLY A 123 -0.36 10.19 6.53
CA GLY A 123 0.17 8.90 6.13
C GLY A 123 0.58 8.05 7.33
N ALA A 124 1.39 8.61 8.24
CA ALA A 124 1.84 7.93 9.45
C ALA A 124 0.65 7.49 10.32
N THR A 125 -0.34 8.37 10.52
CA THR A 125 -1.53 8.04 11.31
C THR A 125 -2.35 6.94 10.66
N SER A 126 -2.50 6.96 9.34
CA SER A 126 -3.16 5.88 8.61
C SER A 126 -2.42 4.56 8.80
N LEU A 127 -1.10 4.58 8.61
CA LEU A 127 -0.24 3.41 8.78
C LEU A 127 -0.30 2.87 10.22
N CYS A 128 -0.47 3.70 11.26
CA CYS A 128 -0.63 3.19 12.63
C CYS A 128 -1.72 2.12 12.76
N PHE A 129 -2.76 2.16 11.92
CA PHE A 129 -3.84 1.17 11.94
C PHE A 129 -3.74 0.16 10.81
N VAL A 130 -3.35 0.58 9.61
CA VAL A 130 -3.43 -0.28 8.41
C VAL A 130 -2.13 -1.02 8.09
N TYR A 131 -1.00 -0.65 8.72
CA TYR A 131 0.30 -1.25 8.44
C TYR A 131 0.35 -2.77 8.62
N PRO A 132 -0.30 -3.39 9.62
CA PRO A 132 -0.34 -4.85 9.73
C PRO A 132 -0.95 -5.52 8.48
N LEU A 133 -1.93 -4.88 7.83
CA LEU A 133 -2.50 -5.38 6.58
C LEU A 133 -1.50 -5.29 5.43
N ASP A 134 -0.76 -4.18 5.31
CA ASP A 134 0.29 -4.00 4.28
C ASP A 134 1.45 -4.99 4.48
N PHE A 135 1.83 -5.21 5.73
CA PHE A 135 2.84 -6.20 6.11
C PHE A 135 2.38 -7.61 5.72
N ALA A 136 1.18 -8.03 6.13
CA ALA A 136 0.66 -9.35 5.82
C ALA A 136 0.43 -9.55 4.32
N ARG A 137 0.00 -8.52 3.59
CA ARG A 137 -0.10 -8.52 2.12
C ARG A 137 1.25 -8.89 1.50
N THR A 138 2.32 -8.25 1.94
CA THR A 138 3.67 -8.47 1.41
C THR A 138 4.19 -9.87 1.72
N ARG A 139 4.02 -10.34 2.97
CA ARG A 139 4.41 -11.70 3.38
C ARG A 139 3.64 -12.78 2.62
N LEU A 140 2.34 -12.60 2.42
CA LEU A 140 1.52 -13.54 1.65
C LEU A 140 1.88 -13.56 0.17
N ALA A 141 2.18 -12.40 -0.42
CA ALA A 141 2.61 -12.32 -1.81
C ALA A 141 3.96 -13.03 -2.03
N ALA A 142 4.88 -12.89 -1.07
CA ALA A 142 6.20 -13.52 -1.06
C ALA A 142 6.17 -15.03 -0.77
N ASN A 143 5.09 -15.54 -0.18
CA ASN A 143 4.95 -16.97 0.13
C ASN A 143 4.78 -17.77 -1.17
N VAL A 144 5.79 -18.58 -1.50
CA VAL A 144 5.86 -19.40 -2.73
C VAL A 144 5.50 -20.87 -2.51
N GLY A 145 5.25 -21.29 -1.27
CA GLY A 145 4.93 -22.69 -0.96
C GLY A 145 3.68 -23.23 -1.67
N LYS A 146 3.67 -24.51 -2.03
CA LYS A 146 2.48 -25.20 -2.57
C LYS A 146 1.40 -25.38 -1.50
N ALA A 147 0.15 -25.56 -1.93
CA ALA A 147 -0.96 -25.81 -1.00
C ALA A 147 -0.66 -27.02 -0.09
N GLY A 148 -0.89 -26.88 1.22
CA GLY A 148 -0.56 -27.89 2.22
C GLY A 148 0.62 -27.48 3.10
N ALA A 149 1.51 -28.42 3.41
CA ALA A 149 2.58 -28.26 4.40
C ALA A 149 3.71 -27.29 3.99
N GLU A 150 3.84 -26.96 2.70
CA GLU A 150 4.91 -26.08 2.21
C GLU A 150 4.58 -24.58 2.34
N ARG A 151 3.32 -24.22 2.63
CA ARG A 151 2.92 -22.81 2.81
C ARG A 151 3.31 -22.30 4.19
N GLU A 152 4.07 -21.21 4.21
CA GLU A 152 4.41 -20.49 5.45
C GLU A 152 3.14 -19.96 6.15
N PHE A 153 2.21 -19.41 5.36
CA PHE A 153 0.93 -18.86 5.83
C PHE A 153 -0.26 -19.41 5.05
N ARG A 154 -1.34 -19.72 5.77
CA ARG A 154 -2.62 -20.18 5.19
C ARG A 154 -3.47 -19.04 4.64
N GLY A 155 -3.28 -17.82 5.16
CA GLY A 155 -4.04 -16.63 4.77
C GLY A 155 -3.70 -15.42 5.65
N LEU A 156 -4.48 -14.35 5.51
CA LEU A 156 -4.28 -13.08 6.21
C LEU A 156 -4.30 -13.23 7.74
N GLY A 157 -5.33 -13.85 8.30
CA GLY A 157 -5.44 -14.07 9.74
C GLY A 157 -4.31 -14.93 10.30
N ASP A 158 -3.99 -16.05 9.63
CA ASP A 158 -2.88 -16.93 10.02
C ASP A 158 -1.53 -16.19 10.00
N CYS A 159 -1.30 -15.35 8.99
CA CYS A 159 -0.10 -14.52 8.91
C CYS A 159 0.01 -13.54 10.09
N LEU A 160 -1.06 -12.80 10.38
CA LEU A 160 -1.08 -11.83 11.48
C LEU A 160 -0.87 -12.51 12.83
N VAL A 161 -1.58 -13.62 13.08
CA VAL A 161 -1.49 -14.36 14.34
C VAL A 161 -0.12 -15.00 14.54
N LYS A 162 0.43 -15.67 13.52
CA LYS A 162 1.76 -16.31 13.63
C LYS A 162 2.86 -15.29 13.90
N ILE A 163 2.84 -14.16 13.21
CA ILE A 163 3.86 -13.12 13.39
C ILE A 163 3.68 -12.44 14.75
N TYR A 164 2.46 -12.15 15.16
CA TYR A 164 2.20 -11.61 16.49
C TYR A 164 2.68 -12.56 17.60
N LYS A 165 2.47 -13.87 17.44
CA LYS A 165 2.93 -14.87 18.42
C LYS A 165 4.45 -15.04 18.47
N SER A 166 5.16 -14.81 17.37
CA SER A 166 6.62 -14.99 17.29
C SER A 166 7.39 -13.71 17.64
N ASP A 167 7.00 -12.58 17.02
CA ASP A 167 7.76 -11.32 17.06
C ASP A 167 6.97 -10.17 17.74
N GLY A 168 5.76 -10.46 18.23
CA GLY A 168 4.88 -9.48 18.87
C GLY A 168 4.41 -8.38 17.93
N ILE A 169 4.02 -7.25 18.51
CA ILE A 169 3.58 -6.07 17.75
C ILE A 169 4.71 -5.49 16.89
N LYS A 170 5.96 -5.60 17.36
CA LYS A 170 7.14 -5.09 16.62
C LYS A 170 7.31 -5.79 15.28
N GLY A 171 7.04 -7.10 15.20
CA GLY A 171 7.07 -7.85 13.94
C GLY A 171 6.06 -7.35 12.91
N LEU A 172 4.84 -7.01 13.35
CA LEU A 172 3.78 -6.51 12.47
C LEU A 172 4.05 -5.10 11.90
N TYR A 173 4.91 -4.31 12.55
CA TYR A 173 5.27 -2.95 12.16
C TYR A 173 6.72 -2.82 11.67
N GLN A 174 7.35 -3.94 11.31
CA GLN A 174 8.71 -3.91 10.78
C GLN A 174 8.74 -3.15 9.44
N GLY A 175 9.52 -2.07 9.41
CA GLY A 175 9.63 -1.19 8.24
C GLY A 175 8.76 0.08 8.32
N PHE A 176 8.02 0.30 9.41
CA PHE A 176 7.13 1.46 9.54
C PHE A 176 7.84 2.80 9.28
N ASN A 177 9.00 3.02 9.90
CA ASN A 177 9.75 4.28 9.77
C ASN A 177 10.17 4.57 8.33
N VAL A 178 10.70 3.57 7.61
CA VAL A 178 11.09 3.75 6.21
C VAL A 178 9.88 3.94 5.30
N SER A 179 8.73 3.32 5.62
CA SER A 179 7.48 3.57 4.90
C SER A 179 6.98 5.00 5.07
N VAL A 180 7.06 5.57 6.28
CA VAL A 180 6.69 6.99 6.52
C VAL A 180 7.64 7.93 5.77
N GLN A 181 8.95 7.69 5.83
CA GLN A 181 9.92 8.48 5.05
C GLN A 181 9.63 8.37 3.54
N GLY A 182 9.32 7.17 3.05
CA GLY A 182 8.93 6.93 1.66
C GLY A 182 7.70 7.73 1.24
N ILE A 183 6.70 7.89 2.12
CA ILE A 183 5.53 8.75 1.83
C ILE A 183 5.94 10.21 1.64
N ILE A 184 6.82 10.73 2.50
CA ILE A 184 7.29 12.13 2.42
C ILE A 184 8.07 12.34 1.13
N VAL A 185 9.02 11.46 0.81
CA VAL A 185 9.83 11.52 -0.42
C VAL A 185 8.96 11.39 -1.67
N TYR A 186 8.03 10.43 -1.68
CA TYR A 186 7.08 10.25 -2.78
C TYR A 186 6.25 11.51 -3.01
N ARG A 187 5.72 12.11 -1.93
CA ARG A 187 4.91 13.33 -2.03
C ARG A 187 5.74 14.52 -2.50
N ALA A 188 6.97 14.66 -2.03
CA ALA A 188 7.90 15.70 -2.47
C ALA A 188 8.20 15.60 -3.97
N ALA A 189 8.54 14.40 -4.45
CA ALA A 189 8.79 14.14 -5.87
C ALA A 189 7.54 14.40 -6.71
N TYR A 190 6.37 13.93 -6.26
CA TYR A 190 5.09 14.15 -6.95
C TYR A 190 4.80 15.65 -7.13
N PHE A 191 4.90 16.45 -6.07
CA PHE A 191 4.66 17.90 -6.16
C PHE A 191 5.70 18.60 -7.01
N GLY A 192 6.99 18.28 -6.83
CA GLY A 192 8.06 18.87 -7.62
C GLY A 192 7.87 18.62 -9.12
N ILE A 193 7.66 17.37 -9.52
CA ILE A 193 7.46 17.00 -10.93
C ILE A 193 6.17 17.60 -11.47
N TYR A 194 5.07 17.52 -10.72
CA TYR A 194 3.77 18.05 -11.17
C TYR A 194 3.81 19.56 -11.39
N ASP A 195 4.38 20.32 -10.46
CA ASP A 195 4.49 21.78 -10.59
C ASP A 195 5.44 22.16 -11.74
N THR A 196 6.56 21.45 -11.95
CA THR A 196 7.44 21.66 -13.12
C THR A 196 6.73 21.34 -14.44
N ALA A 197 6.07 20.19 -14.54
CA ALA A 197 5.35 19.79 -15.74
C ALA A 197 4.22 20.76 -16.10
N LYS A 198 3.50 21.25 -15.08
CA LYS A 198 2.46 22.27 -15.28
C LYS A 198 3.05 23.59 -15.78
N GLY A 199 4.20 24.02 -15.25
CA GLY A 199 4.90 25.22 -15.71
C GLY A 199 5.31 25.14 -17.18
N ILE A 200 5.85 23.99 -17.60
CA ILE A 200 6.23 23.75 -19.01
C ILE A 200 5.00 23.80 -19.92
N SER A 201 3.92 23.09 -19.57
CA SER A 201 2.70 23.04 -20.40
C SER A 201 2.05 24.42 -20.58
N LEU A 202 2.08 25.25 -19.54
CA LEU A 202 1.57 26.64 -19.57
C LEU A 202 2.51 27.63 -20.28
N THR A 203 3.77 27.29 -20.50
CA THR A 203 4.73 28.14 -21.25
C THR A 203 4.71 27.82 -22.76
N VAL A 204 4.19 26.65 -23.13
CA VAL A 204 4.11 26.15 -24.51
C VAL A 204 2.71 26.36 -25.13
N SER A 205 1.73 26.81 -24.35
CA SER A 205 0.38 27.21 -24.82
C SER A 205 0.24 28.72 -24.86
#